data_AF-A0A1F6IAS7-F1
#
_entry.id   AF-A0A1F6IAS7-F1
#
_cell.length_a   1.000
_cell.length_b   1.000
_cell.length_c   1.000
_cell.angle_alpha   90.00
_cell.angle_beta   90.00
_cell.angle_gamma   90.00
#
_symmetry.space_group_name_H-M   'P 1'
#
loop_
_entity.id
_entity.type
_entity.pdbx_description
1 polymer ?
#
loop_
_entity_poly.entity_id
_entity_poly.type
_entity_poly.pdbx_seq_one_letter_code
_entity_poly.pdbx_strand_id
1 'polypeptide(L)'
;MTFLDKYNLLKQSVPVPAVIEFETENCEHIDYIYQSKNCYYCFDSFNLQNSVYCVACWGKNLVDCRLVLECELCYECADCNKCYSSTYLLSCNNCRDCHFSALCISCVDCFGCVGLTHKQYCIFNKQYSKEEYYKKLAELKKESPEKIMQMMQELKKKIPHPASQQSNSENCPYGDGIYDSKNSFWCFYGVLLEDCGYTFEAGILKKSWDMYTSGSDKGSTELCYELIESTHNYHSAYLFRGDNCTNCYYSSYLTNCSDCFGCVGLSNKKYCILNNQLTKEEYGKTVKIIKKELGWKYE
;
A
#
# COMPACT_ATOMS: atom_id res chain seq x y z
N MET A 1 -8.53 37.07 -18.30
CA MET A 1 -7.81 36.20 -17.36
C MET A 1 -8.82 35.57 -16.42
N THR A 2 -9.19 34.33 -16.68
CA THR A 2 -10.13 33.48 -15.92
C THR A 2 -9.58 33.13 -14.53
N PHE A 3 -10.39 32.48 -13.69
CA PHE A 3 -9.91 31.79 -12.49
C PHE A 3 -8.80 30.78 -12.82
N LEU A 4 -8.99 29.95 -13.86
CA LEU A 4 -8.03 28.91 -14.23
C LEU A 4 -6.70 29.48 -14.75
N ASP A 5 -6.74 30.58 -15.50
CA ASP A 5 -5.53 31.29 -15.94
C ASP A 5 -4.69 31.75 -14.73
N LYS A 6 -5.34 32.34 -13.72
CA LYS A 6 -4.70 32.81 -12.48
C LYS A 6 -4.12 31.66 -11.67
N TYR A 7 -4.87 30.56 -11.55
CA TYR A 7 -4.43 29.36 -10.85
C TYR A 7 -3.21 28.70 -11.53
N ASN A 8 -3.20 28.65 -12.87
CA ASN A 8 -2.07 28.14 -13.64
C ASN A 8 -0.81 29.01 -13.47
N LEU A 9 -0.94 30.34 -13.51
CA LEU A 9 0.18 31.25 -13.25
C LEU A 9 0.71 31.12 -11.80
N LEU A 10 -0.19 30.99 -10.81
CA LEU A 10 0.20 30.73 -9.43
C LEU A 10 0.98 29.40 -9.32
N LYS A 11 0.47 28.33 -9.91
CA LYS A 11 1.13 27.00 -9.95
C LYS A 11 2.50 27.02 -10.62
N GLN A 12 2.71 27.86 -11.64
CA GLN A 12 4.02 28.06 -12.29
C GLN A 12 4.99 28.93 -11.47
N SER A 13 4.48 29.75 -10.55
CA SER A 13 5.31 30.66 -9.73
C SER A 13 5.86 30.05 -8.44
N VAL A 14 5.38 28.87 -8.03
CA VAL A 14 5.75 28.20 -6.79
C VAL A 14 6.62 26.98 -7.11
N PRO A 15 7.82 26.83 -6.52
CA PRO A 15 8.67 25.66 -6.74
C PRO A 15 8.09 24.40 -6.10
N VAL A 16 8.32 23.25 -6.75
CA VAL A 16 7.94 21.92 -6.26
C VAL A 16 9.11 21.28 -5.50
N PRO A 17 8.91 20.76 -4.27
CA PRO A 17 9.96 20.01 -3.54
C PRO A 17 10.21 18.63 -4.17
N ALA A 18 11.43 18.09 -3.99
CA ALA A 18 11.92 16.97 -4.80
C ALA A 18 12.26 15.66 -4.06
N VAL A 19 12.42 15.65 -2.73
CA VAL A 19 12.90 14.49 -1.94
C VAL A 19 12.25 14.48 -0.54
N ILE A 20 11.77 13.33 -0.03
CA ILE A 20 11.20 13.17 1.33
C ILE A 20 11.53 11.79 1.94
N GLU A 21 12.06 11.74 3.18
CA GLU A 21 12.27 10.47 3.91
C GLU A 21 11.96 10.62 5.43
N PHE A 22 11.41 9.60 6.10
CA PHE A 22 10.78 9.76 7.43
C PHE A 22 10.68 8.51 8.36
N GLU A 23 11.77 7.79 8.65
CA GLU A 23 12.35 7.56 10.01
C GLU A 23 13.60 6.68 9.79
N THR A 24 14.61 7.21 9.11
CA THR A 24 15.60 6.45 8.32
C THR A 24 16.64 5.64 9.12
N GLU A 25 17.27 4.64 8.48
CA GLU A 25 18.71 4.38 8.67
C GLU A 25 19.32 3.67 7.43
N ASN A 26 20.60 3.92 7.15
CA ASN A 26 21.40 3.57 5.95
C ASN A 26 20.60 3.44 4.63
N CYS A 27 19.78 4.46 4.39
CA CYS A 27 19.10 4.70 3.13
C CYS A 27 20.08 5.26 2.08
N GLU A 28 19.79 4.99 0.82
CA GLU A 28 20.45 5.53 -0.37
C GLU A 28 19.46 5.28 -1.52
N HIS A 29 19.05 6.21 -2.35
CA HIS A 29 19.03 7.66 -2.22
C HIS A 29 17.59 8.20 -2.46
N ILE A 30 16.59 7.33 -2.68
CA ILE A 30 15.47 7.61 -3.61
C ILE A 30 14.12 7.82 -2.89
N ASP A 31 13.27 8.65 -3.52
CA ASP A 31 12.82 9.91 -2.94
C ASP A 31 11.65 9.89 -1.95
N TYR A 32 11.05 8.74 -1.65
CA TYR A 32 9.98 8.62 -0.65
C TYR A 32 10.21 7.41 0.29
N ILE A 33 10.25 7.66 1.61
CA ILE A 33 10.38 6.63 2.66
C ILE A 33 9.72 7.11 3.95
N TYR A 34 9.14 6.22 4.74
CA TYR A 34 8.59 6.46 6.07
C TYR A 34 8.91 5.25 6.96
N GLN A 35 9.09 5.43 8.28
CA GLN A 35 9.48 4.42 9.30
C GLN A 35 10.56 3.42 8.82
N SER A 36 11.85 3.50 9.18
CA SER A 36 12.87 2.68 8.49
C SER A 36 14.09 2.25 9.34
N LYS A 37 14.90 1.28 8.87
CA LYS A 37 16.35 1.06 9.18
C LYS A 37 17.07 0.21 8.13
N ASN A 38 18.40 0.41 8.07
CA ASN A 38 19.40 -0.04 7.09
C ASN A 38 18.86 -0.33 5.68
N CYS A 39 18.50 0.68 4.91
CA CYS A 39 17.82 0.50 3.61
C CYS A 39 18.77 0.33 2.40
N TYR A 40 18.74 1.26 1.43
CA TYR A 40 19.11 1.03 0.00
C TYR A 40 17.99 0.22 -0.71
N TYR A 41 17.63 0.40 -1.99
CA TYR A 41 17.76 1.59 -2.82
C TYR A 41 16.58 2.58 -2.64
N CYS A 42 15.74 2.37 -1.61
CA CYS A 42 14.51 3.14 -1.30
C CYS A 42 13.45 3.06 -2.43
N PHE A 43 12.55 4.05 -2.52
CA PHE A 43 11.80 4.58 -3.70
C PHE A 43 10.50 5.30 -3.23
N ASP A 44 9.58 4.59 -2.55
CA ASP A 44 8.31 5.09 -1.96
C ASP A 44 7.79 4.09 -0.88
N SER A 45 7.94 4.36 0.44
CA SER A 45 7.90 3.30 1.49
C SER A 45 7.29 3.62 2.88
N PHE A 46 7.00 2.58 3.68
CA PHE A 46 6.60 2.66 5.11
C PHE A 46 7.10 1.42 5.94
N ASN A 47 7.69 1.61 7.14
CA ASN A 47 7.98 0.68 8.30
C ASN A 47 9.11 -0.40 8.27
N LEU A 48 10.19 -0.14 7.52
CA LEU A 48 11.35 -1.03 7.29
C LEU A 48 12.24 -1.19 8.54
N GLN A 49 12.84 -2.37 8.76
CA GLN A 49 14.10 -2.56 9.54
C GLN A 49 14.75 -3.88 9.11
N ASN A 50 16.01 -4.17 9.45
CA ASN A 50 17.19 -3.61 8.79
C ASN A 50 17.40 -4.33 7.43
N SER A 51 17.14 -3.62 6.33
CA SER A 51 16.90 -4.13 4.96
C SER A 51 18.16 -4.30 4.06
N VAL A 52 17.93 -4.64 2.78
CA VAL A 52 18.69 -4.27 1.57
C VAL A 52 17.71 -4.26 0.36
N TYR A 53 17.97 -3.40 -0.64
CA TYR A 53 17.26 -3.19 -1.92
C TYR A 53 15.71 -3.24 -1.90
N CYS A 54 15.09 -2.19 -1.30
CA CYS A 54 13.84 -1.49 -1.75
C CYS A 54 12.44 -1.73 -1.09
N VAL A 55 11.51 -0.84 -1.50
CA VAL A 55 10.08 -0.60 -1.12
C VAL A 55 9.22 -1.83 -0.83
N ALA A 56 8.32 -1.87 0.15
CA ALA A 56 7.93 -0.93 1.19
C ALA A 56 7.31 -1.81 2.28
N CYS A 57 8.00 -1.99 3.40
CA CYS A 57 7.81 -3.19 4.20
C CYS A 57 7.78 -2.89 5.69
N TRP A 58 6.86 -3.50 6.43
CA TRP A 58 6.71 -3.38 7.88
C TRP A 58 7.42 -4.57 8.55
N GLY A 59 8.62 -4.39 9.12
CA GLY A 59 9.44 -5.57 9.48
C GLY A 59 10.71 -5.37 10.30
N LYS A 60 11.50 -6.47 10.39
CA LYS A 60 12.89 -6.55 10.92
C LYS A 60 13.72 -7.55 10.11
N ASN A 61 15.04 -7.35 10.15
CA ASN A 61 16.08 -7.57 9.13
C ASN A 61 15.76 -8.38 7.87
N LEU A 62 16.05 -7.82 6.70
CA LEU A 62 15.56 -8.28 5.38
C LEU A 62 16.64 -8.18 4.28
N VAL A 63 16.68 -9.11 3.34
CA VAL A 63 17.45 -9.07 2.06
C VAL A 63 16.76 -10.01 1.05
N ASP A 64 16.50 -9.68 -0.22
CA ASP A 64 16.25 -8.36 -0.86
C ASP A 64 14.73 -8.22 -1.10
N CYS A 65 14.18 -7.00 -1.25
CA CYS A 65 12.79 -6.75 -0.85
C CYS A 65 11.83 -6.24 -1.96
N ARG A 66 10.54 -6.65 -1.87
CA ARG A 66 9.43 -5.75 -2.22
C ARG A 66 8.15 -6.00 -1.39
N LEU A 67 7.43 -4.93 -0.99
CA LEU A 67 6.11 -4.90 -0.30
C LEU A 67 5.83 -6.01 0.75
N VAL A 68 6.40 -5.96 1.97
CA VAL A 68 6.30 -7.06 2.97
C VAL A 68 5.73 -6.64 4.32
N LEU A 69 4.69 -7.31 4.82
CA LEU A 69 4.04 -7.01 6.11
C LEU A 69 3.49 -8.29 6.80
N GLU A 70 3.72 -8.61 8.08
CA GLU A 70 4.75 -8.13 9.03
C GLU A 70 5.78 -9.23 9.35
N CYS A 71 7.00 -8.89 9.83
CA CYS A 71 8.10 -9.88 9.96
C CYS A 71 9.25 -9.54 10.94
N GLU A 72 10.00 -10.56 11.38
CA GLU A 72 11.25 -10.43 12.15
C GLU A 72 12.33 -11.45 11.75
N LEU A 73 13.32 -11.00 10.95
CA LEU A 73 14.49 -11.73 10.38
C LEU A 73 14.16 -12.62 9.16
N CYS A 74 14.58 -12.19 7.97
CA CYS A 74 14.20 -12.79 6.68
C CYS A 74 15.34 -12.83 5.64
N TYR A 75 15.35 -13.93 4.88
CA TYR A 75 16.15 -14.15 3.67
C TYR A 75 15.55 -15.37 2.94
N GLU A 76 15.03 -15.31 1.72
CA GLU A 76 14.80 -14.20 0.78
C GLU A 76 13.35 -13.66 0.92
N CYS A 77 12.97 -12.58 0.21
CA CYS A 77 11.66 -11.94 0.41
C CYS A 77 10.80 -11.76 -0.86
N ALA A 78 9.56 -12.24 -0.78
CA ALA A 78 8.37 -11.69 -1.45
C ALA A 78 7.10 -12.17 -0.72
N ASP A 79 6.06 -11.34 -0.64
CA ASP A 79 4.68 -11.68 -0.24
C ASP A 79 4.54 -12.63 0.98
N CYS A 80 5.23 -12.35 2.09
CA CYS A 80 5.16 -13.14 3.32
C CYS A 80 4.64 -12.31 4.50
N ASN A 81 3.76 -12.89 5.32
CA ASN A 81 3.09 -12.22 6.43
C ASN A 81 3.16 -13.06 7.73
N LYS A 82 3.59 -12.45 8.83
CA LYS A 82 3.73 -13.05 10.17
C LYS A 82 4.59 -14.32 10.18
N CYS A 83 5.70 -14.30 9.44
CA CYS A 83 6.64 -15.41 9.37
C CYS A 83 7.88 -15.16 10.24
N TYR A 84 8.42 -16.23 10.85
CA TYR A 84 9.54 -16.18 11.80
C TYR A 84 10.52 -17.34 11.59
N SER A 85 11.82 -17.10 11.71
CA SER A 85 12.88 -18.14 11.62
C SER A 85 12.79 -18.99 10.33
N SER A 86 12.53 -18.34 9.19
CA SER A 86 12.10 -19.02 7.95
C SER A 86 12.84 -18.49 6.71
N THR A 87 13.04 -19.34 5.69
CA THR A 87 13.81 -19.01 4.46
C THR A 87 13.26 -19.69 3.20
N TYR A 88 13.56 -19.19 2.00
CA TYR A 88 13.03 -19.72 0.73
C TYR A 88 11.50 -19.91 0.75
N LEU A 89 10.76 -18.87 1.15
CA LEU A 89 9.29 -18.89 1.18
C LEU A 89 8.68 -18.24 -0.06
N LEU A 90 7.46 -18.67 -0.42
CA LEU A 90 6.67 -18.07 -1.50
C LEU A 90 5.18 -18.04 -1.13
N SER A 91 4.62 -16.84 -0.93
CA SER A 91 3.20 -16.63 -0.61
C SER A 91 2.76 -17.44 0.62
N CYS A 92 3.50 -17.31 1.71
CA CYS A 92 3.30 -18.05 2.97
C CYS A 92 2.82 -17.12 4.08
N ASN A 93 1.92 -17.62 4.95
CA ASN A 93 1.25 -16.83 5.98
C ASN A 93 1.38 -17.51 7.35
N ASN A 94 1.70 -16.74 8.40
CA ASN A 94 1.73 -17.16 9.81
C ASN A 94 2.62 -18.39 10.09
N CYS A 95 3.76 -18.52 9.41
CA CYS A 95 4.61 -19.72 9.46
C CYS A 95 5.88 -19.55 10.33
N ARG A 96 6.30 -20.61 11.04
CA ARG A 96 7.46 -20.59 11.93
C ARG A 96 8.42 -21.75 11.68
N ASP A 97 9.73 -21.50 11.66
CA ASP A 97 10.74 -22.55 11.45
C ASP A 97 10.49 -23.33 10.13
N CYS A 98 10.14 -22.59 9.08
CA CYS A 98 9.72 -23.11 7.78
C CYS A 98 10.73 -22.76 6.69
N HIS A 99 11.16 -23.76 5.91
CA HIS A 99 12.17 -23.57 4.86
C HIS A 99 11.73 -24.16 3.52
N PHE A 100 12.14 -23.54 2.42
CA PHE A 100 11.89 -24.03 1.05
C PHE A 100 10.41 -24.38 0.81
N SER A 101 9.49 -23.47 1.13
CA SER A 101 8.06 -23.81 1.23
C SER A 101 7.15 -22.75 0.60
N ALA A 102 6.06 -23.18 -0.04
CA ALA A 102 5.19 -22.29 -0.82
C ALA A 102 3.70 -22.50 -0.50
N LEU A 103 2.89 -21.44 -0.52
CA LEU A 103 1.43 -21.50 -0.30
C LEU A 103 1.04 -22.14 1.05
N CYS A 104 1.91 -22.06 2.06
CA CYS A 104 1.68 -22.66 3.38
C CYS A 104 1.07 -21.64 4.35
N ILE A 105 0.11 -22.09 5.16
CA ILE A 105 -0.66 -21.28 6.11
C ILE A 105 -0.57 -21.87 7.51
N SER A 106 -0.14 -21.06 8.49
CA SER A 106 -0.11 -21.43 9.91
C SER A 106 0.63 -22.75 10.20
N CYS A 107 1.80 -22.94 9.60
CA CYS A 107 2.63 -24.15 9.75
C CYS A 107 3.88 -23.91 10.59
N VAL A 108 4.41 -24.97 11.22
CA VAL A 108 5.54 -24.92 12.16
C VAL A 108 6.52 -26.06 11.87
N ASP A 109 7.84 -25.88 11.92
CA ASP A 109 8.83 -26.95 11.65
C ASP A 109 8.53 -27.69 10.31
N CYS A 110 8.64 -26.98 9.19
CA CYS A 110 8.36 -27.54 7.85
C CYS A 110 9.49 -27.30 6.85
N PHE A 111 9.74 -28.27 5.96
CA PHE A 111 10.85 -28.22 4.99
C PHE A 111 10.41 -28.73 3.61
N GLY A 112 10.63 -27.97 2.54
CA GLY A 112 10.29 -28.43 1.19
C GLY A 112 8.78 -28.54 0.92
N CYS A 113 7.92 -27.92 1.73
CA CYS A 113 6.48 -28.20 1.76
C CYS A 113 5.66 -27.20 0.92
N VAL A 114 4.54 -27.65 0.36
CA VAL A 114 3.69 -26.81 -0.48
C VAL A 114 2.21 -27.01 -0.15
N GLY A 115 1.46 -25.90 -0.01
CA GLY A 115 0.00 -25.95 0.15
C GLY A 115 -0.48 -26.58 1.46
N LEU A 116 0.33 -26.53 2.52
CA LEU A 116 -0.03 -27.09 3.83
C LEU A 116 -0.72 -26.04 4.71
N THR A 117 -1.76 -26.47 5.43
CA THR A 117 -2.49 -25.64 6.40
C THR A 117 -2.52 -26.33 7.76
N HIS A 118 -2.12 -25.63 8.82
CA HIS A 118 -2.08 -26.12 10.21
C HIS A 118 -1.31 -27.45 10.38
N LYS A 119 -0.08 -27.53 9.83
CA LYS A 119 0.80 -28.71 9.92
C LYS A 119 2.10 -28.42 10.66
N GLN A 120 2.68 -29.49 11.22
CA GLN A 120 4.00 -29.43 11.86
C GLN A 120 4.84 -30.71 11.69
N TYR A 121 6.16 -30.56 11.72
CA TYR A 121 7.15 -31.62 11.52
C TYR A 121 7.02 -32.31 10.15
N CYS A 122 6.88 -31.50 9.09
CA CYS A 122 6.66 -31.97 7.72
C CYS A 122 7.88 -31.76 6.82
N ILE A 123 8.21 -32.76 5.99
CA ILE A 123 9.26 -32.68 4.98
C ILE A 123 8.69 -33.17 3.64
N PHE A 124 8.71 -32.31 2.62
CA PHE A 124 8.08 -32.54 1.29
C PHE A 124 6.64 -33.10 1.41
N ASN A 125 5.80 -32.40 2.18
CA ASN A 125 4.42 -32.74 2.54
C ASN A 125 4.19 -34.06 3.31
N LYS A 126 5.24 -34.82 3.65
CA LYS A 126 5.13 -35.97 4.56
C LYS A 126 5.40 -35.53 6.00
N GLN A 127 4.49 -35.88 6.91
CA GLN A 127 4.65 -35.65 8.35
C GLN A 127 5.48 -36.77 9.01
N TYR A 128 6.21 -36.42 10.06
CA TYR A 128 7.12 -37.30 10.83
C TYR A 128 6.93 -37.14 12.34
N SER A 129 7.54 -38.02 13.15
CA SER A 129 7.76 -37.71 14.57
C SER A 129 8.73 -36.52 14.71
N LYS A 130 8.78 -35.89 15.89
CA LYS A 130 9.71 -34.77 16.16
C LYS A 130 11.18 -35.22 16.05
N GLU A 131 11.47 -36.41 16.53
CA GLU A 131 12.78 -37.06 16.54
C GLU A 131 13.20 -37.47 15.12
N GLU A 132 12.27 -38.08 14.36
CA GLU A 132 12.45 -38.41 12.95
C GLU A 132 12.65 -37.15 12.09
N TYR A 133 11.89 -36.09 12.36
CA TYR A 133 11.96 -34.82 11.65
C TYR A 133 13.36 -34.20 11.79
N TYR A 134 13.86 -33.99 13.01
CA TYR A 134 15.20 -33.40 13.16
C TYR A 134 16.32 -34.31 12.65
N LYS A 135 16.17 -35.63 12.75
CA LYS A 135 17.11 -36.58 12.12
C LYS A 135 17.15 -36.38 10.60
N LYS A 136 15.99 -36.36 9.93
CA LYS A 136 15.88 -36.19 8.48
C LYS A 136 16.25 -34.79 8.00
N LEU A 137 15.96 -33.77 8.81
CA LEU A 137 16.40 -32.40 8.57
C LEU A 137 17.94 -32.29 8.61
N ALA A 138 18.60 -32.99 9.53
CA ALA A 138 20.07 -33.06 9.61
C ALA A 138 20.70 -33.90 8.47
N GLU A 139 19.94 -34.80 7.84
CA GLU A 139 20.32 -35.46 6.58
C GLU A 139 20.18 -34.50 5.39
N LEU A 140 19.04 -33.82 5.26
CA LEU A 140 18.72 -32.94 4.12
C LEU A 140 19.45 -31.58 4.14
N LYS A 141 19.86 -31.05 5.31
CA LYS A 141 20.71 -29.85 5.41
C LYS A 141 22.15 -30.07 4.88
N LYS A 142 22.45 -31.23 4.30
CA LYS A 142 23.69 -31.55 3.56
C LYS A 142 23.51 -31.50 2.04
N GLU A 143 22.27 -31.38 1.55
CA GLU A 143 21.94 -31.26 0.13
C GLU A 143 22.02 -29.80 -0.32
N SER A 144 22.19 -29.56 -1.63
CA SER A 144 22.29 -28.20 -2.15
C SER A 144 20.92 -27.49 -2.19
N PRO A 145 20.85 -26.17 -1.95
CA PRO A 145 19.60 -25.40 -2.01
C PRO A 145 18.84 -25.56 -3.33
N GLU A 146 19.56 -25.65 -4.46
CA GLU A 146 19.00 -25.76 -5.81
C GLU A 146 18.24 -27.08 -5.98
N LYS A 147 18.80 -28.18 -5.45
CA LYS A 147 18.17 -29.52 -5.46
C LYS A 147 16.92 -29.53 -4.57
N ILE A 148 16.96 -28.88 -3.41
CA ILE A 148 15.81 -28.76 -2.50
C ILE A 148 14.71 -27.91 -3.14
N MET A 149 15.06 -26.78 -3.76
CA MET A 149 14.14 -25.94 -4.54
C MET A 149 13.54 -26.69 -5.72
N GLN A 150 14.33 -27.47 -6.47
CA GLN A 150 13.83 -28.30 -7.56
C GLN A 150 12.79 -29.33 -7.05
N MET A 151 13.07 -29.99 -5.93
CA MET A 151 12.12 -30.92 -5.31
C MET A 151 10.83 -30.22 -4.84
N MET A 152 10.92 -29.01 -4.30
CA MET A 152 9.75 -28.18 -3.94
C MET A 152 8.94 -27.77 -5.18
N GLN A 153 9.60 -27.33 -6.26
CA GLN A 153 8.90 -26.94 -7.50
C GLN A 153 8.24 -28.14 -8.19
N GLU A 154 8.88 -29.32 -8.17
CA GLU A 154 8.26 -30.56 -8.65
C GLU A 154 7.09 -31.02 -7.76
N LEU A 155 7.06 -30.65 -6.49
CA LEU A 155 5.90 -30.84 -5.61
C LEU A 155 4.80 -29.81 -5.93
N LYS A 156 5.14 -28.52 -6.11
CA LYS A 156 4.22 -27.44 -6.48
C LYS A 156 3.48 -27.73 -7.78
N LYS A 157 4.15 -28.25 -8.80
CA LYS A 157 3.52 -28.68 -10.08
C LYS A 157 2.42 -29.73 -9.92
N LYS A 158 2.36 -30.44 -8.79
CA LYS A 158 1.37 -31.49 -8.50
C LYS A 158 0.24 -31.02 -7.59
N ILE A 159 0.25 -29.75 -7.16
CA ILE A 159 -0.68 -29.19 -6.16
C ILE A 159 -1.45 -28.02 -6.79
N PRO A 160 -2.79 -28.06 -6.83
CA PRO A 160 -3.60 -26.95 -7.32
C PRO A 160 -3.37 -25.66 -6.53
N HIS A 161 -3.43 -24.52 -7.22
CA HIS A 161 -3.35 -23.18 -6.64
C HIS A 161 -4.40 -22.27 -7.30
N PRO A 162 -4.86 -21.21 -6.62
CA PRO A 162 -5.86 -20.29 -7.16
C PRO A 162 -5.31 -19.45 -8.33
N ALA A 163 -6.22 -18.76 -9.03
CA ALA A 163 -5.91 -17.84 -10.14
C ALA A 163 -5.86 -16.36 -9.71
N SER A 164 -6.45 -16.02 -8.56
CA SER A 164 -6.38 -14.70 -7.91
C SER A 164 -6.49 -14.87 -6.40
N GLN A 165 -5.99 -13.91 -5.64
CA GLN A 165 -6.12 -13.79 -4.19
C GLN A 165 -7.33 -12.91 -3.87
N GLN A 166 -8.49 -13.56 -3.72
CA GLN A 166 -9.73 -12.91 -3.33
C GLN A 166 -10.49 -13.71 -2.28
N SER A 167 -11.24 -13.04 -1.41
CA SER A 167 -12.26 -13.66 -0.55
C SER A 167 -13.42 -12.71 -0.26
N ASN A 168 -14.58 -13.27 0.10
CA ASN A 168 -15.77 -12.56 0.58
C ASN A 168 -16.20 -11.32 -0.25
N SER A 169 -16.06 -11.40 -1.59
CA SER A 169 -16.27 -10.26 -2.49
C SER A 169 -17.32 -10.54 -3.57
N GLU A 170 -18.14 -9.54 -3.90
CA GLU A 170 -19.21 -9.61 -4.91
C GLU A 170 -18.92 -8.70 -6.11
N ASN A 171 -19.20 -9.14 -7.34
CA ASN A 171 -19.08 -8.31 -8.55
C ASN A 171 -17.69 -7.65 -8.75
N CYS A 172 -16.61 -8.37 -8.40
CA CYS A 172 -15.22 -7.93 -8.56
C CYS A 172 -14.45 -8.76 -9.63
N PRO A 173 -14.89 -8.76 -10.92
CA PRO A 173 -14.42 -9.72 -11.93
C PRO A 173 -12.98 -9.50 -12.42
N TYR A 174 -12.41 -8.31 -12.22
CA TYR A 174 -11.09 -7.94 -12.72
C TYR A 174 -10.30 -7.22 -11.62
N GLY A 175 -9.39 -7.94 -10.96
CA GLY A 175 -8.56 -7.42 -9.88
C GLY A 175 -7.92 -8.51 -9.03
N ASP A 176 -6.93 -8.14 -8.23
CA ASP A 176 -6.21 -9.03 -7.32
C ASP A 176 -5.93 -8.36 -5.97
N GLY A 177 -5.85 -9.15 -4.90
CA GLY A 177 -5.77 -8.64 -3.52
C GLY A 177 -7.05 -7.94 -3.06
N ILE A 178 -8.21 -8.58 -3.32
CA ILE A 178 -9.54 -8.05 -2.98
C ILE A 178 -10.22 -8.97 -1.95
N TYR A 179 -10.37 -8.46 -0.73
CA TYR A 179 -11.12 -9.11 0.35
C TYR A 179 -12.48 -8.38 0.50
N ASP A 180 -13.37 -8.76 1.44
CA ASP A 180 -14.64 -8.10 1.84
C ASP A 180 -15.21 -6.89 0.98
N SER A 181 -15.47 -7.04 -0.33
CA SER A 181 -15.82 -5.94 -1.28
C SER A 181 -17.15 -6.12 -2.02
N LYS A 182 -17.70 -5.05 -2.61
CA LYS A 182 -18.56 -5.17 -3.80
C LYS A 182 -18.34 -4.11 -4.88
N ASN A 183 -18.70 -4.44 -6.12
CA ASN A 183 -18.78 -3.50 -7.26
C ASN A 183 -17.45 -2.75 -7.55
N SER A 184 -16.32 -3.46 -7.48
CA SER A 184 -14.99 -2.90 -7.79
C SER A 184 -14.54 -3.32 -9.20
N PHE A 185 -14.35 -2.34 -10.10
CA PHE A 185 -13.94 -2.60 -11.49
C PHE A 185 -12.48 -2.22 -11.76
N TRP A 186 -11.67 -3.21 -12.12
CA TRP A 186 -10.26 -3.06 -12.50
C TRP A 186 -9.45 -2.37 -11.38
N CYS A 187 -9.47 -3.01 -10.20
CA CYS A 187 -8.84 -2.54 -8.96
C CYS A 187 -7.76 -3.52 -8.49
N PHE A 188 -6.68 -3.03 -7.89
CA PHE A 188 -5.62 -3.84 -7.29
C PHE A 188 -5.29 -3.32 -5.89
N TYR A 189 -5.05 -4.24 -4.94
CA TYR A 189 -4.63 -3.96 -3.55
C TYR A 189 -5.60 -3.02 -2.78
N GLY A 190 -6.59 -3.59 -2.05
CA GLY A 190 -7.58 -2.80 -1.30
C GLY A 190 -7.97 -3.35 0.08
N VAL A 191 -8.29 -2.46 1.02
CA VAL A 191 -8.53 -2.75 2.45
C VAL A 191 -9.96 -2.41 2.94
N LEU A 192 -10.75 -1.56 2.26
CA LEU A 192 -11.72 -2.00 1.26
C LEU A 192 -12.71 -0.96 0.71
N LEU A 193 -13.34 -1.32 -0.41
CA LEU A 193 -13.96 -0.43 -1.39
C LEU A 193 -15.35 -0.90 -1.82
N GLU A 194 -16.23 0.05 -2.11
CA GLU A 194 -17.50 -0.19 -2.81
C GLU A 194 -17.78 0.91 -3.87
N ASP A 195 -18.30 0.50 -5.03
CA ASP A 195 -18.61 1.34 -6.21
C ASP A 195 -17.41 2.13 -6.79
N CYS A 196 -16.25 1.45 -6.97
CA CYS A 196 -14.98 2.04 -7.41
C CYS A 196 -14.58 1.68 -8.87
N GLY A 197 -13.82 2.57 -9.51
CA GLY A 197 -13.09 2.33 -10.76
C GLY A 197 -11.60 2.69 -10.67
N TYR A 198 -10.79 1.99 -11.47
CA TYR A 198 -9.36 2.26 -11.75
C TYR A 198 -8.51 2.66 -10.54
N THR A 199 -8.30 1.67 -9.66
CA THR A 199 -7.67 1.80 -8.34
C THR A 199 -6.28 1.17 -8.28
N PHE A 200 -5.35 1.80 -7.55
CA PHE A 200 -4.00 1.30 -7.25
C PHE A 200 -3.39 2.07 -6.05
N GLU A 201 -4.04 2.23 -4.90
CA GLU A 201 -4.07 1.30 -3.74
C GLU A 201 -5.02 1.89 -2.67
N ALA A 202 -5.62 1.08 -1.79
CA ALA A 202 -6.67 1.61 -0.91
C ALA A 202 -6.71 1.15 0.56
N GLY A 203 -6.81 2.14 1.45
CA GLY A 203 -7.52 2.09 2.74
C GLY A 203 -9.01 1.87 2.53
N ILE A 204 -9.89 2.84 2.85
CA ILE A 204 -11.35 2.76 2.55
C ILE A 204 -11.83 4.02 1.80
N LEU A 205 -12.31 3.85 0.56
CA LEU A 205 -12.84 4.87 -0.37
C LEU A 205 -14.22 4.38 -0.94
N LYS A 206 -14.67 4.79 -2.13
CA LYS A 206 -15.39 6.02 -2.53
C LYS A 206 -16.23 5.63 -3.77
N LYS A 207 -17.28 6.38 -4.12
CA LYS A 207 -17.73 6.43 -5.52
C LYS A 207 -16.71 7.28 -6.31
N SER A 208 -15.71 6.64 -6.91
CA SER A 208 -14.44 7.27 -7.32
C SER A 208 -13.76 6.62 -8.51
N TRP A 209 -13.12 7.48 -9.31
CA TRP A 209 -12.25 7.28 -10.47
C TRP A 209 -11.60 8.67 -10.70
N ASP A 210 -10.28 8.92 -10.79
CA ASP A 210 -9.06 8.10 -10.61
C ASP A 210 -8.07 8.98 -9.78
N MET A 211 -7.23 8.59 -8.80
CA MET A 211 -6.93 7.35 -8.05
C MET A 211 -5.56 6.72 -8.39
N TYR A 212 -4.58 6.84 -7.46
CA TYR A 212 -3.29 6.11 -7.50
C TYR A 212 -2.64 5.83 -6.11
N THR A 213 -3.33 6.08 -4.97
CA THR A 213 -3.19 5.47 -3.62
C THR A 213 -4.00 6.25 -2.56
N SER A 214 -4.27 5.62 -1.39
CA SER A 214 -5.01 6.14 -0.23
C SER A 214 -4.86 5.26 1.02
N GLY A 215 -4.93 5.84 2.23
CA GLY A 215 -4.74 5.11 3.51
C GLY A 215 -5.82 5.37 4.58
N SER A 216 -5.83 4.60 5.66
CA SER A 216 -6.63 4.91 6.87
C SER A 216 -6.29 4.05 8.09
N ASP A 217 -6.51 4.60 9.29
CA ASP A 217 -6.61 3.87 10.57
C ASP A 217 -8.09 3.56 10.93
N LYS A 218 -8.90 3.17 9.92
CA LYS A 218 -10.33 2.76 9.93
C LYS A 218 -11.36 3.81 9.43
N GLY A 219 -11.01 4.54 8.38
CA GLY A 219 -11.94 5.20 7.45
C GLY A 219 -12.55 6.54 7.90
N SER A 220 -13.36 7.21 7.05
CA SER A 220 -13.76 6.86 5.68
C SER A 220 -13.29 7.90 4.65
N THR A 221 -13.56 7.62 3.38
CA THR A 221 -13.38 8.61 2.31
C THR A 221 -14.55 8.46 1.32
N GLU A 222 -15.25 9.56 0.98
CA GLU A 222 -16.50 9.58 0.18
C GLU A 222 -16.60 10.92 -0.60
N LEU A 223 -17.33 11.10 -1.70
CA LEU A 223 -16.97 10.69 -3.08
C LEU A 223 -15.83 11.58 -3.67
N CYS A 224 -15.26 11.28 -4.85
CA CYS A 224 -14.12 12.04 -5.43
C CYS A 224 -14.12 12.14 -6.97
N TYR A 225 -13.53 13.24 -7.47
CA TYR A 225 -12.84 13.34 -8.77
C TYR A 225 -11.95 14.62 -8.75
N GLU A 226 -10.62 14.61 -8.81
CA GLU A 226 -9.60 13.54 -8.80
C GLU A 226 -9.14 13.17 -7.36
N LEU A 227 -8.04 12.41 -7.21
CA LEU A 227 -7.53 11.85 -5.95
C LEU A 227 -5.98 11.88 -5.83
N ILE A 228 -5.43 11.09 -4.89
CA ILE A 228 -4.01 10.92 -4.52
C ILE A 228 -3.48 12.03 -3.57
N GLU A 229 -2.94 11.76 -2.37
CA GLU A 229 -2.74 10.50 -1.62
C GLU A 229 -3.76 10.26 -0.52
N SER A 230 -4.65 11.22 -0.24
CA SER A 230 -5.96 10.98 0.37
C SER A 230 -6.05 10.02 1.58
N THR A 231 -6.10 10.57 2.79
CA THR A 231 -6.94 10.02 3.88
C THR A 231 -8.05 11.02 4.27
N HIS A 232 -9.13 10.54 4.91
CA HIS A 232 -10.28 11.30 5.46
C HIS A 232 -10.73 12.59 4.73
N ASN A 233 -11.27 12.46 3.51
CA ASN A 233 -11.79 13.58 2.70
C ASN A 233 -13.27 13.34 2.26
N TYR A 234 -14.16 14.33 2.43
CA TYR A 234 -15.57 14.30 1.97
C TYR A 234 -15.91 15.54 1.10
N HIS A 235 -16.64 15.35 -0.02
CA HIS A 235 -16.89 16.34 -1.08
C HIS A 235 -15.60 16.89 -1.73
N SER A 236 -15.07 16.18 -2.75
CA SER A 236 -13.66 16.36 -3.15
C SER A 236 -13.43 16.50 -4.66
N ALA A 237 -12.78 17.62 -5.05
CA ALA A 237 -12.20 17.90 -6.38
C ALA A 237 -11.22 19.10 -6.25
N TYR A 238 -9.91 19.04 -6.46
CA TYR A 238 -9.01 18.10 -7.15
C TYR A 238 -7.74 17.95 -6.28
N LEU A 239 -6.97 16.86 -6.39
CA LEU A 239 -5.97 16.50 -5.35
C LEU A 239 -4.54 16.20 -5.86
N PHE A 240 -3.56 16.78 -5.16
CA PHE A 240 -2.19 16.28 -4.93
C PHE A 240 -1.65 17.09 -3.74
N ARG A 241 -1.30 16.52 -2.60
CA ARG A 241 -1.62 15.24 -1.94
C ARG A 241 -1.96 15.64 -0.49
N GLY A 242 -2.96 15.07 0.18
CA GLY A 242 -3.19 15.49 1.58
C GLY A 242 -4.48 15.11 2.33
N ASP A 243 -4.39 15.48 3.61
CA ASP A 243 -5.16 15.03 4.78
C ASP A 243 -5.45 16.26 5.67
N ASN A 244 -6.60 16.43 6.33
CA ASN A 244 -7.90 15.77 6.25
C ASN A 244 -8.92 16.92 6.10
N CYS A 245 -9.42 17.18 4.88
CA CYS A 245 -9.92 18.51 4.52
C CYS A 245 -11.43 18.59 4.22
N THR A 246 -11.98 19.81 4.32
CA THR A 246 -13.39 20.13 4.03
C THR A 246 -13.48 21.45 3.26
N ASN A 247 -14.35 21.52 2.25
CA ASN A 247 -14.55 22.68 1.37
C ASN A 247 -13.26 23.19 0.68
N CYS A 248 -12.37 22.29 0.27
CA CYS A 248 -11.14 22.63 -0.43
C CYS A 248 -11.21 22.22 -1.91
N TYR A 249 -10.95 23.16 -2.82
CA TYR A 249 -11.07 22.95 -4.27
C TYR A 249 -9.88 23.56 -5.04
N TYR A 250 -9.52 22.97 -6.19
CA TYR A 250 -8.39 23.39 -7.06
C TYR A 250 -7.15 23.79 -6.25
N SER A 251 -6.60 22.91 -5.41
CA SER A 251 -5.49 23.29 -4.52
C SER A 251 -4.39 22.23 -4.47
N SER A 252 -3.17 22.65 -4.17
CA SER A 252 -1.98 21.77 -4.16
C SER A 252 -1.16 21.94 -2.88
N TYR A 253 -0.73 20.81 -2.30
CA TYR A 253 0.02 20.73 -1.04
C TYR A 253 -0.65 21.44 0.13
N LEU A 254 -1.82 20.92 0.57
CA LEU A 254 -2.53 21.46 1.74
C LEU A 254 -2.43 20.51 2.95
N THR A 255 -2.14 21.09 4.11
CA THR A 255 -2.18 20.42 5.42
C THR A 255 -2.95 21.30 6.40
N ASN A 256 -3.96 20.74 7.07
CA ASN A 256 -4.79 21.42 8.07
C ASN A 256 -5.41 22.75 7.57
N CYS A 257 -6.07 22.72 6.41
CA CYS A 257 -6.77 23.87 5.82
C CYS A 257 -8.26 23.58 5.66
N SER A 258 -9.11 24.61 5.73
CA SER A 258 -10.54 24.50 5.34
C SER A 258 -10.99 25.71 4.55
N ASP A 259 -12.01 25.56 3.70
CA ASP A 259 -12.61 26.67 2.97
C ASP A 259 -11.57 27.43 2.11
N CYS A 260 -10.98 26.70 1.15
CA CYS A 260 -9.89 27.17 0.29
C CYS A 260 -10.18 26.87 -1.19
N PHE A 261 -9.85 27.82 -2.08
CA PHE A 261 -10.13 27.71 -3.52
C PHE A 261 -8.95 28.23 -4.37
N GLY A 262 -8.35 27.39 -5.22
CA GLY A 262 -7.26 27.85 -6.10
C GLY A 262 -5.91 28.06 -5.41
N CYS A 263 -5.61 27.38 -4.30
CA CYS A 263 -4.46 27.69 -3.44
C CYS A 263 -3.29 26.71 -3.63
N VAL A 264 -2.06 27.21 -3.57
CA VAL A 264 -0.83 26.44 -3.81
C VAL A 264 0.16 26.66 -2.67
N GLY A 265 0.56 25.60 -1.97
CA GLY A 265 1.58 25.66 -0.91
C GLY A 265 1.12 26.41 0.36
N LEU A 266 -0.13 26.19 0.80
CA LEU A 266 -0.65 26.76 2.05
C LEU A 266 -0.78 25.69 3.15
N SER A 267 -0.44 26.07 4.37
CA SER A 267 -0.69 25.24 5.57
C SER A 267 -1.35 26.07 6.66
N ASN A 268 -2.24 25.47 7.45
CA ASN A 268 -2.89 26.11 8.61
C ASN A 268 -3.67 27.40 8.26
N LYS A 269 -4.44 27.41 7.16
CA LYS A 269 -5.19 28.58 6.66
C LYS A 269 -6.68 28.29 6.42
N LYS A 270 -7.49 29.36 6.44
CA LYS A 270 -8.95 29.32 6.20
C LYS A 270 -9.43 30.56 5.45
N TYR A 271 -10.48 30.40 4.64
CA TYR A 271 -11.11 31.43 3.80
C TYR A 271 -10.13 32.05 2.79
N CYS A 272 -9.43 31.20 2.03
CA CYS A 272 -8.40 31.63 1.08
C CYS A 272 -8.81 31.41 -0.38
N ILE A 273 -8.49 32.37 -1.24
CA ILE A 273 -8.67 32.27 -2.71
C ILE A 273 -7.40 32.74 -3.40
N LEU A 274 -6.81 31.90 -4.27
CA LEU A 274 -5.55 32.20 -4.98
C LEU A 274 -4.46 32.73 -4.03
N ASN A 275 -4.22 32.01 -2.93
CA ASN A 275 -3.34 32.36 -1.80
C ASN A 275 -3.64 33.67 -1.03
N ASN A 276 -4.69 34.41 -1.37
CA ASN A 276 -5.14 35.59 -0.64
C ASN A 276 -6.16 35.19 0.44
N GLN A 277 -5.98 35.67 1.68
CA GLN A 277 -6.88 35.39 2.80
C GLN A 277 -7.96 36.49 2.91
N LEU A 278 -9.22 36.08 3.02
CA LEU A 278 -10.40 36.96 2.99
C LEU A 278 -11.20 36.89 4.29
N THR A 279 -12.15 37.81 4.50
CA THR A 279 -13.21 37.59 5.50
C THR A 279 -14.18 36.51 5.02
N LYS A 280 -14.90 35.88 5.97
CA LYS A 280 -15.90 34.83 5.67
C LYS A 280 -16.99 35.28 4.68
N GLU A 281 -17.40 36.55 4.75
CA GLU A 281 -18.45 37.10 3.88
C GLU A 281 -17.93 37.33 2.45
N GLU A 282 -16.73 37.90 2.30
CA GLU A 282 -16.07 38.09 1.00
C GLU A 282 -15.75 36.76 0.33
N TYR A 283 -15.27 35.77 1.10
CA TYR A 283 -15.06 34.40 0.63
C TYR A 283 -16.35 33.79 0.08
N GLY A 284 -17.44 33.84 0.84
CA GLY A 284 -18.74 33.30 0.41
C GLY A 284 -19.28 33.96 -0.86
N LYS A 285 -19.17 35.29 -0.98
CA LYS A 285 -19.53 36.03 -2.20
C LYS A 285 -18.67 35.63 -3.40
N THR A 286 -17.36 35.55 -3.21
CA THR A 286 -16.39 35.28 -4.28
C THR A 286 -16.48 33.84 -4.79
N VAL A 287 -16.66 32.86 -3.89
CA VAL A 287 -16.86 31.45 -4.29
C VAL A 287 -18.10 31.26 -5.16
N LYS A 288 -19.22 31.95 -4.88
CA LYS A 288 -20.42 31.88 -5.75
C LYS A 288 -20.16 32.42 -7.17
N ILE A 289 -19.27 33.41 -7.32
CA ILE A 289 -18.85 33.91 -8.64
C ILE A 289 -17.99 32.85 -9.36
N ILE A 290 -17.00 32.28 -8.67
CA ILE A 290 -16.08 31.27 -9.25
C ILE A 290 -16.83 29.98 -9.63
N LYS A 291 -17.74 29.48 -8.77
CA LYS A 291 -18.61 28.33 -9.10
C LYS A 291 -19.40 28.56 -10.39
N LYS A 292 -19.93 29.78 -10.59
CA LYS A 292 -20.68 30.15 -11.81
C LYS A 292 -19.77 30.27 -13.04
N GLU A 293 -18.56 30.81 -12.89
CA GLU A 293 -17.54 30.85 -13.96
C GLU A 293 -17.16 29.43 -14.43
N LEU A 294 -17.02 28.50 -13.48
CA LEU A 294 -16.71 27.08 -13.73
C LEU A 294 -17.93 26.24 -14.16
N GLY A 295 -19.12 26.84 -14.32
CA GLY A 295 -20.32 26.14 -14.77
C GLY A 295 -20.92 25.14 -13.77
N TRP A 296 -20.59 25.24 -12.48
CA TRP A 296 -21.11 24.33 -11.45
C TRP A 296 -22.63 24.51 -11.29
N LYS A 297 -23.38 23.40 -11.34
CA LYS A 297 -24.86 23.40 -11.38
C LYS A 297 -25.54 23.29 -10.01
N TYR A 298 -24.77 23.25 -8.93
CA TYR A 298 -25.23 23.05 -7.55
C TYR A 298 -24.50 24.02 -6.60
N GLU A 299 -25.22 24.57 -5.61
CA GLU A 299 -24.69 25.58 -4.66
C GLU A 299 -23.66 25.04 -3.66
#